data_AF-A0A838S7T1-F1
#
_entry.id   AF-A0A838S7T1-F1
#
_cell.length_a   1.000
_cell.length_b   1.000
_cell.length_c   1.000
_cell.angle_alpha   90.00
_cell.angle_beta   90.00
_cell.angle_gamma   90.00
#
_symmetry.space_group_name_H-M   'P 1'
#
loop_
_entity.id
_entity.type
_entity.pdbx_description
1 polymer ?
#
loop_
_entity_poly.entity_id
_entity_poly.type
_entity_poly.pdbx_seq_one_letter_code
_entity_poly.pdbx_strand_id
1 'polypeptide(L)' 'MIRLERVSKSYKTSTRPALDDVSVEFDKGEFVFLIGPSGSGKSTFLR' A
#
# COMPACT_ATOMS: atom_id res chain seq x y z
N MET A 1 -14.04 -7.71 -5.01
CA MET A 1 -12.70 -7.90 -5.58
C MET A 1 -12.07 -6.53 -5.74
N ILE A 2 -11.03 -6.28 -4.95
CA ILE A 2 -10.15 -5.11 -5.08
C ILE A 2 -8.78 -5.68 -5.41
N ARG A 3 -8.10 -5.13 -6.42
CA ARG A 3 -6.77 -5.59 -6.85
C ARG A 3 -5.85 -4.40 -7.09
N LEU A 4 -4.66 -4.47 -6.50
CA LEU A 4 -3.54 -3.59 -6.80
C LEU A 4 -2.48 -4.42 -7.51
N GLU A 5 -1.97 -3.91 -8.62
CA GLU A 5 -0.95 -4.59 -9.43
C GLU A 5 0.28 -3.69 -9.56
N ARG A 6 1.40 -4.15 -9.00
CA ARG A 6 2.73 -3.52 -9.15
C ARG A 6 2.72 -2.01 -8.84
N VAL A 7 2.02 -1.62 -7.77
CA VAL A 7 1.83 -0.22 -7.40
C VAL A 7 3.07 0.31 -6.67
N SER A 8 3.69 1.33 -7.24
CA SER A 8 4.75 2.11 -6.60
C SER A 8 4.30 3.57 -6.40
N LYS A 9 4.72 4.17 -5.29
CA LYS A 9 4.45 5.58 -4.99
C LYS A 9 5.62 6.21 -4.26
N SER A 10 6.11 7.32 -4.79
CA SER A 10 7.13 8.16 -4.16
C SER A 10 6.61 9.57 -3.93
N TYR A 11 7.05 10.20 -2.85
CA TYR A 11 6.83 11.62 -2.57
C TYR A 11 8.15 12.37 -2.74
N LYS A 12 8.08 13.61 -3.25
CA LYS A 12 9.27 14.45 -3.47
C LYS A 12 10.11 14.70 -2.21
N THR A 13 9.49 14.58 -1.03
CA THR A 13 10.11 14.80 0.28
C THR A 13 10.86 13.59 0.83
N SER A 14 10.81 12.44 0.15
CA SER A 14 11.44 11.19 0.60
C SER A 14 12.35 10.62 -0.48
N THR A 15 13.52 10.14 -0.07
CA THR A 15 14.44 9.39 -0.94
C THR A 15 14.02 7.94 -1.16
N ARG A 16 13.19 7.40 -0.26
CA ARG A 16 12.62 6.05 -0.39
C ARG A 16 11.16 6.11 -0.87
N PRO A 17 10.75 5.19 -1.75
CA PRO A 17 9.34 5.05 -2.10
C PRO A 17 8.49 4.73 -0.87
N ALA A 18 7.29 5.30 -0.82
CA ALA A 18 6.28 4.98 0.19
C ALA A 18 5.57 3.65 -0.10
N LEU A 19 5.45 3.28 -1.38
CA LEU A 19 5.08 1.94 -1.85
C LEU A 19 6.05 1.54 -2.95
N ASP A 20 6.53 0.31 -2.92
CA ASP A 20 7.48 -0.23 -3.89
C ASP A 20 7.00 -1.57 -4.42
N ASP A 21 6.53 -1.59 -5.68
CA ASP A 21 6.07 -2.76 -6.41
C ASP A 21 5.02 -3.61 -5.66
N VAL A 22 4.07 -2.94 -5.00
CA VAL A 22 3.08 -3.61 -4.15
C VAL A 22 1.97 -4.22 -5.01
N SER A 23 1.77 -5.53 -4.87
CA SER A 23 0.66 -6.28 -5.47
C SER A 23 -0.15 -6.97 -4.38
N VAL A 24 -1.46 -6.77 -4.37
CA VAL A 24 -2.36 -7.41 -3.41
C VAL A 24 -3.77 -7.51 -3.99
N GLU A 25 -4.49 -8.54 -3.57
CA GLU A 25 -5.85 -8.84 -3.98
C GLU A 25 -6.69 -9.09 -2.73
N PHE A 26 -7.89 -8.53 -2.72
CA PHE A 26 -8.88 -8.71 -1.66
C PHE A 26 -10.20 -9.17 -2.26
N ASP A 27 -10.72 -10.26 -1.72
CA ASP A 27 -11.99 -10.83 -2.16
C ASP A 27 -13.19 -10.09 -1.58
N LYS A 28 -14.36 -10.30 -2.20
CA LYS A 28 -15.59 -9.66 -1.73
C LYS A 28 -15.97 -10.24 -0.36
N GLY A 29 -16.10 -9.37 0.64
CA GLY A 29 -16.51 -9.76 1.99
C GLY A 29 -15.35 -10.06 2.93
N GLU A 30 -14.11 -9.96 2.47
CA GLU A 30 -12.95 -10.07 3.36
C GLU A 30 -12.86 -8.87 4.32
N PHE A 31 -12.52 -9.17 5.57
CA PHE A 31 -12.22 -8.18 6.59
C PHE A 31 -10.72 -8.21 6.87
N VAL A 32 -10.01 -7.16 6.47
CA VAL A 32 -8.55 -7.13 6.41
C VAL A 32 -7.98 -6.03 7.28
N PHE A 33 -6.84 -6.30 7.92
CA PHE A 33 -6.07 -5.33 8.68
C PHE A 33 -4.79 -4.94 7.93
N LEU A 34 -4.56 -3.63 7.78
CA LEU A 34 -3.29 -3.08 7.29
C LEU A 34 -2.42 -2.65 8.46
N ILE A 35 -1.44 -3.49 8.82
CA ILE A 35 -0.56 -3.28 9.99
C ILE A 35 0.89 -3.04 9.59
N GLY A 36 1.65 -2.40 10.47
CA GLY A 36 3.09 -2.17 10.28
C GLY A 36 3.60 -0.92 11.00
N PRO A 37 4.93 -0.77 11.16
CA PRO A 37 5.56 0.36 11.87
C PRO A 37 5.20 1.73 11.29
N SER A 38 5.38 2.81 12.07
CA SER A 38 5.22 4.17 11.54
C SER A 38 6.12 4.40 10.32
N GLY A 39 5.60 5.09 9.29
CA GLY A 39 6.31 5.34 8.04
C GLY A 39 6.33 4.18 7.03
N SER A 40 5.71 3.03 7.33
CA SER A 40 5.70 1.86 6.42
C SER A 40 4.79 1.98 5.17
N GLY A 41 4.28 3.16 4.85
CA GLY A 41 3.42 3.37 3.66
C GLY A 41 1.92 3.11 3.83
N LYS A 42 1.43 2.73 5.03
CA LYS A 42 0.00 2.38 5.24
C LYS A 42 -0.99 3.47 4.82
N SER A 43 -0.76 4.72 5.26
CA SER A 43 -1.63 5.85 4.88
C SER A 43 -1.51 6.21 3.40
N THR A 44 -0.40 5.85 2.75
CA THR A 44 -0.23 5.99 1.30
C THR A 44 -0.97 4.88 0.56
N PHE A 45 -0.98 3.66 1.10
CA PHE A 45 -1.72 2.52 0.54
C PHE A 45 -3.25 2.75 0.54
N LEU A 46 -3.79 3.47 1.52
CA LEU A 46 -5.22 3.76 1.64
C LEU A 46 -5.72 4.98 0.84
N ARG A 47 -4.83 5.72 0.17
CA ARG A 47 -5.15 6.93 -0.59
C ARG A 47 -5.16 6.67 -2.09
#